data_AF-A0A373Q9R6-F1
#
_entry.id   AF-A0A373Q9R6-F1
#
_cell.length_a   1.000
_cell.length_b   1.000
_cell.length_c   1.000
_cell.angle_alpha   90.00
_cell.angle_beta   90.00
_cell.angle_gamma   90.00
#
_symmetry.space_group_name_H-M   'P 1'
#
loop_
_entity.id
_entity.type
_entity.pdbx_description
1 polymer ?
#
loop_
_entity_poly.entity_id
_entity_poly.type
_entity_poly.pdbx_seq_one_letter_code
_entity_poly.pdbx_strand_id
1 'polypeptide(L)'
;MSVKNKFTSILLSLCMLASFVPVNFTAFASDEPELINGAYQIESAEDLVWFAEKVNGGDRTANAVLNSDIDLENQNWTPIGNGYNYINNNGYGIDDDTAYNGIFDGKGHSISGLFIETKKYNKQGDNHYETYCQGLFGIIGKEGTVRNVTVNGQINAQAEGNEYINAAKYIGGIAGINAGLIINCTNNADITGLAYVGGITGQLGAQFKGSNRVSGNLINVTNNGTVTATSKSFAEAGGIVGQLAYGDITYAANHGNVSAPFKDDDMYSYLRGVAVGGIVGKDISVSECGKIDRAYNDGQIGTEDGNYFGGIIGCNYACDITNVYNTGKVIGYNYSGGLVGYKLGGTIENAYNSGEVNTHTEYQLIGSMKNTTVNNLYNIGDSTKLVALENGGDISTVYAVDTVSASDLSDAFTDSDNLPVIDWSNAPTGEDETFDIESINIENGKITVLLNKKLVGTNLTLNDFEIKSFVDDKAVELKNVQLSQYISDEKTAIDITFDKVNAEKTLKISVNGIEKQIVTDTSNYWIDYRTEEFDGGNGDKDDPYIIANAEELALLSYEVERAMICQTSILS
;
A
#
# COMPACT_ATOMS: atom_id res chain seq x y z
N MET A 1 -2.76 -46.79 -65.19
CA MET A 1 -2.14 -45.56 -64.64
C MET A 1 -2.88 -44.39 -65.30
N SER A 2 -3.75 -43.61 -64.68
CA SER A 2 -3.60 -42.93 -63.40
C SER A 2 -5.00 -42.66 -62.80
N VAL A 3 -5.43 -43.51 -61.86
CA VAL A 3 -6.55 -43.23 -60.94
C VAL A 3 -6.01 -42.71 -59.58
N LYS A 4 -4.67 -42.57 -59.46
CA LYS A 4 -4.00 -42.10 -58.24
C LYS A 4 -3.90 -40.57 -58.11
N ASN A 5 -4.29 -39.78 -59.11
CA ASN A 5 -4.10 -38.32 -59.09
C ASN A 5 -5.36 -37.48 -58.82
N LYS A 6 -6.54 -38.09 -58.63
CA LYS A 6 -7.75 -37.33 -58.24
C LYS A 6 -8.10 -37.40 -56.74
N PHE A 7 -7.60 -38.40 -56.02
CA PHE A 7 -7.81 -38.51 -54.57
C PHE A 7 -6.84 -37.65 -53.75
N THR A 8 -5.63 -37.38 -54.25
CA THR A 8 -4.67 -36.49 -53.59
C THR A 8 -5.02 -35.01 -53.72
N SER A 9 -5.70 -34.60 -54.80
CA SER A 9 -6.14 -33.20 -54.99
C SER A 9 -7.35 -32.84 -54.14
N ILE A 10 -8.27 -33.78 -53.86
CA ILE A 10 -9.43 -33.54 -52.99
C ILE A 10 -9.02 -33.61 -51.52
N LEU A 11 -8.05 -34.46 -51.14
CA LEU A 11 -7.53 -34.53 -49.78
C LEU A 11 -6.66 -33.31 -49.42
N LEU A 12 -5.85 -32.77 -50.35
CA LEU A 12 -5.14 -31.49 -50.11
C LEU A 12 -6.10 -30.28 -50.06
N SER A 13 -7.19 -30.29 -50.83
CA SER A 13 -8.19 -29.22 -50.78
C SER A 13 -9.03 -29.28 -49.50
N LEU A 14 -9.33 -30.47 -48.95
CA LEU A 14 -9.96 -30.60 -47.63
C LEU A 14 -9.02 -30.19 -46.48
N CYS A 15 -7.70 -30.45 -46.60
CA CYS A 15 -6.73 -30.00 -45.60
C CYS A 15 -6.45 -28.48 -45.67
N MET A 16 -6.58 -27.83 -46.84
CA MET A 16 -6.46 -26.36 -46.97
C MET A 16 -7.76 -25.61 -46.60
N LEU A 17 -8.90 -26.30 -46.52
CA LEU A 17 -10.16 -25.74 -46.00
C LEU A 17 -10.34 -25.93 -44.48
N ALA A 18 -9.48 -26.73 -43.84
CA ALA A 18 -9.40 -26.84 -42.38
C ALA A 18 -8.43 -25.82 -41.74
N SER A 19 -7.67 -25.05 -42.55
CA SER A 19 -6.70 -24.05 -42.07
C SER A 19 -7.23 -22.61 -42.03
N PHE A 20 -8.53 -22.42 -42.17
CA PHE A 20 -9.21 -21.11 -42.06
C PHE A 20 -10.50 -21.20 -41.24
N VAL A 21 -10.53 -22.05 -40.22
CA VAL A 21 -11.35 -21.72 -39.06
C VAL A 21 -10.49 -20.71 -38.30
N PRO A 22 -10.90 -19.43 -38.15
CA PRO A 22 -10.34 -18.65 -37.07
C PRO A 22 -10.64 -19.49 -35.83
N VAL A 23 -9.61 -20.09 -35.25
CA VAL A 23 -9.69 -20.47 -33.86
C VAL A 23 -9.80 -19.12 -33.18
N ASN A 24 -11.04 -18.62 -33.06
CA ASN A 24 -11.38 -17.79 -31.94
C ASN A 24 -10.98 -18.67 -30.77
N PHE A 25 -9.78 -18.44 -30.25
CA PHE A 25 -9.53 -18.59 -28.84
C PHE A 25 -10.55 -17.63 -28.23
N THR A 26 -11.78 -18.10 -28.07
CA THR A 26 -12.57 -17.71 -26.92
C THR A 26 -11.66 -18.15 -25.79
N ALA A 27 -10.89 -17.20 -25.25
CA ALA A 27 -10.41 -17.32 -23.89
C ALA A 27 -11.65 -17.78 -23.13
N PHE A 28 -11.66 -19.04 -22.71
CA PHE A 28 -12.63 -19.45 -21.72
C PHE A 28 -12.38 -18.47 -20.59
N ALA A 29 -13.35 -17.59 -20.31
CA ALA A 29 -13.29 -16.80 -19.09
C ALA A 29 -13.03 -17.83 -17.99
N SER A 30 -11.93 -17.70 -17.26
CA SER A 30 -11.71 -18.58 -16.12
C SER A 30 -12.92 -18.42 -15.20
N ASP A 31 -13.37 -19.54 -14.65
CA ASP A 31 -14.51 -19.54 -13.76
C ASP A 31 -14.19 -18.59 -12.59
N GLU A 32 -15.18 -17.80 -12.16
CA GLU A 32 -15.02 -16.89 -11.02
C GLU A 32 -14.59 -17.71 -9.78
N PRO A 33 -13.47 -17.36 -9.13
CA PRO A 33 -13.00 -18.07 -7.95
C PRO A 33 -14.02 -18.00 -6.82
N GLU A 34 -14.00 -19.00 -5.94
CA GLU A 34 -14.95 -19.05 -4.83
C GLU A 34 -14.78 -17.82 -3.91
N LEU A 35 -15.90 -17.20 -3.54
CA LEU A 35 -15.93 -16.07 -2.61
C LEU A 35 -16.29 -16.58 -1.21
N ILE A 36 -15.31 -16.67 -0.32
CA ILE A 36 -15.51 -17.10 1.07
C ILE A 36 -15.24 -15.90 1.99
N ASN A 37 -16.22 -15.59 2.85
CA ASN A 37 -16.15 -14.48 3.81
C ASN A 37 -15.75 -13.13 3.17
N GLY A 38 -16.15 -12.89 1.92
CA GLY A 38 -15.86 -11.65 1.21
C GLY A 38 -14.45 -11.56 0.60
N ALA A 39 -13.69 -12.66 0.54
CA ALA A 39 -12.42 -12.74 -0.18
C ALA A 39 -12.44 -13.87 -1.22
N TYR A 40 -11.96 -13.56 -2.43
CA TYR A 40 -11.79 -14.54 -3.51
C TYR A 40 -10.63 -15.48 -3.17
N GLN A 41 -10.90 -16.78 -3.24
CA GLN A 41 -9.92 -17.83 -2.97
C GLN A 41 -9.09 -18.09 -4.22
N ILE A 42 -7.79 -17.78 -4.18
CA ILE A 42 -6.88 -17.89 -5.32
C ILE A 42 -6.03 -19.15 -5.16
N GLU A 43 -6.17 -20.10 -6.08
CA GLU A 43 -5.47 -21.40 -6.03
C GLU A 43 -4.62 -21.67 -7.28
N SER A 44 -4.79 -20.87 -8.33
CA SER A 44 -4.14 -21.04 -9.64
C SER A 44 -3.71 -19.72 -10.29
N ALA A 45 -2.94 -19.82 -11.39
CA ALA A 45 -2.58 -18.68 -12.23
C ALA A 45 -3.82 -18.01 -12.83
N GLU A 46 -4.77 -18.83 -13.28
CA GLU A 46 -6.03 -18.38 -13.89
C GLU A 46 -6.89 -17.60 -12.92
N ASP A 47 -6.96 -18.01 -11.64
CA ASP A 47 -7.68 -17.28 -10.59
C ASP A 47 -7.03 -15.91 -10.32
N LEU A 48 -5.70 -15.87 -10.28
CA LEU A 48 -4.96 -14.64 -10.02
C LEU A 48 -5.09 -13.64 -11.19
N VAL A 49 -5.01 -14.13 -12.43
CA VAL A 49 -5.26 -13.32 -13.64
C VAL A 49 -6.70 -12.82 -13.64
N TRP A 50 -7.68 -13.67 -13.32
CA TRP A 50 -9.07 -13.28 -13.18
C TRP A 50 -9.26 -12.18 -12.14
N PHE A 51 -8.61 -12.30 -10.98
CA PHE A 51 -8.70 -11.31 -9.92
C PHE A 51 -8.14 -9.96 -10.37
N ALA A 52 -7.02 -9.96 -11.10
CA ALA A 52 -6.48 -8.76 -11.70
C ALA A 52 -7.46 -8.12 -12.70
N GLU A 53 -8.13 -8.92 -13.53
CA GLU A 53 -9.17 -8.44 -14.46
C GLU A 53 -10.39 -7.87 -13.73
N LYS A 54 -10.85 -8.51 -12.64
CA LYS A 54 -11.97 -8.07 -11.81
C LYS A 54 -11.69 -6.70 -11.18
N VAL A 55 -10.53 -6.54 -10.55
CA VAL A 55 -10.09 -5.28 -9.95
C VAL A 55 -9.94 -4.21 -11.03
N ASN A 56 -9.27 -4.53 -12.12
CA ASN A 56 -9.03 -3.58 -13.20
C ASN A 56 -10.31 -3.20 -13.97
N GLY A 57 -11.34 -4.05 -13.93
CA GLY A 57 -12.69 -3.81 -14.44
C GLY A 57 -13.55 -2.87 -13.60
N GLY A 58 -13.11 -2.50 -12.39
CA GLY A 58 -13.75 -1.48 -11.55
C GLY A 58 -14.03 -1.88 -10.11
N ASP A 59 -13.90 -3.17 -9.75
CA ASP A 59 -14.07 -3.64 -8.38
C ASP A 59 -12.79 -3.41 -7.55
N ARG A 60 -12.49 -2.13 -7.29
CA ARG A 60 -11.24 -1.69 -6.65
C ARG A 60 -11.10 -2.13 -5.19
N THR A 61 -12.17 -2.59 -4.56
CA THR A 61 -12.22 -3.01 -3.15
C THR A 61 -12.28 -4.53 -2.99
N ALA A 62 -12.16 -5.30 -4.09
CA ALA A 62 -12.18 -6.76 -4.03
C ALA A 62 -11.04 -7.29 -3.14
N ASN A 63 -11.37 -8.22 -2.25
CA ASN A 63 -10.38 -8.90 -1.41
C ASN A 63 -10.00 -10.25 -2.02
N ALA A 64 -8.76 -10.66 -1.85
CA ALA A 64 -8.28 -11.97 -2.28
C ALA A 64 -7.36 -12.60 -1.25
N VAL A 65 -7.33 -13.92 -1.26
CA VAL A 65 -6.46 -14.72 -0.39
C VAL A 65 -5.86 -15.87 -1.18
N LEU A 66 -4.54 -16.07 -1.05
CA LEU A 66 -3.87 -17.23 -1.62
C LEU A 66 -4.08 -18.46 -0.73
N ASN A 67 -4.39 -19.60 -1.35
CA ASN A 67 -4.49 -20.90 -0.66
C ASN A 67 -3.40 -21.89 -1.11
N SER A 68 -2.54 -21.48 -2.04
CA SER A 68 -1.41 -22.24 -2.57
C SER A 68 -0.33 -21.27 -3.07
N ASP A 69 0.88 -21.79 -3.26
CA ASP A 69 1.87 -21.11 -4.11
C ASP A 69 1.35 -21.07 -5.56
N ILE A 70 1.47 -19.90 -6.19
CA ILE A 70 0.96 -19.65 -7.54
C ILE A 70 2.14 -19.54 -8.51
N ASP A 71 2.22 -20.45 -9.48
CA ASP A 71 3.09 -20.26 -10.66
C ASP A 71 2.28 -19.59 -11.76
N LEU A 72 2.72 -18.44 -12.25
CA LEU A 72 2.05 -17.72 -13.34
C LEU A 72 2.19 -18.43 -14.70
N GLU A 73 3.00 -19.49 -14.84
CA GLU A 73 3.08 -20.33 -16.06
C GLU A 73 3.34 -19.55 -17.37
N ASN A 74 3.99 -18.38 -17.32
CA ASN A 74 4.18 -17.44 -18.43
C ASN A 74 2.90 -16.74 -18.94
N GLN A 75 1.84 -16.72 -18.13
CA GLN A 75 0.65 -15.90 -18.40
C GLN A 75 1.04 -14.42 -18.53
N ASN A 76 0.38 -13.70 -19.44
CA ASN A 76 0.60 -12.28 -19.60
C ASN A 76 0.12 -11.54 -18.35
N TRP A 77 1.02 -10.85 -17.66
CA TRP A 77 0.65 -10.10 -16.47
C TRP A 77 0.19 -8.68 -16.80
N THR A 78 -0.94 -8.29 -16.21
CA THR A 78 -1.37 -6.89 -16.11
C THR A 78 -1.43 -6.55 -14.62
N PRO A 79 -0.70 -5.53 -14.15
CA PRO A 79 -0.66 -5.21 -12.72
C PRO A 79 -2.06 -5.01 -12.11
N ILE A 80 -2.27 -5.45 -10.88
CA ILE A 80 -3.53 -5.20 -10.15
C ILE A 80 -3.58 -3.71 -9.76
N GLY A 81 -4.68 -3.00 -10.04
CA GLY A 81 -4.73 -1.56 -9.85
C GLY A 81 -3.88 -0.82 -10.90
N ASN A 82 -4.01 -1.21 -12.18
CA ASN A 82 -3.14 -0.73 -13.25
C ASN A 82 -3.37 0.72 -13.70
N GLY A 83 -4.46 1.38 -13.33
CA GLY A 83 -4.83 2.59 -14.05
C GLY A 83 -3.86 3.75 -13.78
N TYR A 84 -3.41 4.38 -14.87
CA TYR A 84 -2.71 5.65 -14.83
C TYR A 84 -3.28 6.50 -15.98
N ASN A 85 -4.32 7.28 -15.68
CA ASN A 85 -4.92 8.17 -16.67
C ASN A 85 -4.22 9.53 -16.66
N TYR A 86 -3.42 9.78 -17.70
CA TYR A 86 -2.86 11.11 -17.98
C TYR A 86 -3.95 12.04 -18.52
N ILE A 87 -4.62 12.78 -17.64
CA ILE A 87 -5.64 13.76 -18.06
C ILE A 87 -4.96 15.10 -18.37
N ASN A 88 -4.83 15.35 -19.66
CA ASN A 88 -4.59 16.63 -20.35
C ASN A 88 -4.55 17.93 -19.50
N ASN A 89 -3.37 18.56 -19.54
CA ASN A 89 -3.08 20.00 -19.48
C ASN A 89 -3.45 20.89 -18.29
N ASN A 90 -4.19 20.45 -17.25
CA ASN A 90 -4.53 21.35 -16.13
C ASN A 90 -4.29 20.82 -14.69
N GLY A 91 -3.59 19.71 -14.48
CA GLY A 91 -3.17 19.30 -13.13
C GLY A 91 -2.45 17.96 -13.09
N TYR A 92 -1.28 17.92 -12.44
CA TYR A 92 -0.51 16.71 -12.19
C TYR A 92 -1.19 15.89 -11.07
N GLY A 93 -1.45 14.59 -11.26
CA GLY A 93 -1.95 13.72 -10.18
C GLY A 93 -2.25 12.30 -10.64
N ILE A 94 -2.05 11.34 -9.73
CA ILE A 94 -2.49 9.95 -9.87
C ILE A 94 -4.01 9.91 -9.63
N ASP A 95 -4.74 9.10 -10.40
CA ASP A 95 -6.18 8.95 -10.26
C ASP A 95 -6.49 7.86 -9.21
N ASP A 96 -7.02 8.25 -8.05
CA ASP A 96 -7.36 7.33 -6.94
C ASP A 96 -8.38 6.27 -7.39
N ASP A 97 -9.29 6.61 -8.32
CA ASP A 97 -10.33 5.73 -8.85
C ASP A 97 -9.78 4.46 -9.54
N THR A 98 -8.48 4.43 -9.80
CA THR A 98 -7.78 3.32 -10.44
C THR A 98 -6.92 2.48 -9.50
N ALA A 99 -6.73 2.94 -8.26
CA ALA A 99 -5.89 2.28 -7.27
C ALA A 99 -6.60 1.07 -6.64
N TYR A 100 -5.82 0.06 -6.26
CA TYR A 100 -6.33 -1.08 -5.49
C TYR A 100 -6.55 -0.68 -4.04
N ASN A 101 -7.78 -0.84 -3.54
CA ASN A 101 -8.23 -0.46 -2.20
C ASN A 101 -8.82 -1.65 -1.42
N GLY A 102 -8.59 -2.88 -1.88
CA GLY A 102 -8.95 -4.11 -1.16
C GLY A 102 -7.80 -4.68 -0.33
N ILE A 103 -8.02 -5.88 0.22
CA ILE A 103 -7.03 -6.67 0.96
C ILE A 103 -6.59 -7.86 0.10
N PHE A 104 -5.29 -7.95 -0.17
CA PHE A 104 -4.65 -9.10 -0.79
C PHE A 104 -3.76 -9.80 0.23
N ASP A 105 -4.16 -10.98 0.68
CA ASP A 105 -3.43 -11.77 1.66
C ASP A 105 -2.76 -12.99 1.02
N GLY A 106 -1.43 -12.97 0.94
CA GLY A 106 -0.66 -14.10 0.47
C GLY A 106 -0.63 -15.29 1.42
N LYS A 107 -1.02 -15.14 2.70
CA LYS A 107 -0.94 -16.21 3.73
C LYS A 107 0.41 -16.94 3.79
N GLY A 108 1.49 -16.23 3.46
CA GLY A 108 2.85 -16.77 3.41
C GLY A 108 3.18 -17.52 2.12
N HIS A 109 2.27 -17.58 1.15
CA HIS A 109 2.49 -18.17 -0.15
C HIS A 109 3.28 -17.26 -1.10
N SER A 110 3.83 -17.89 -2.12
CA SER A 110 4.61 -17.26 -3.16
C SER A 110 3.83 -17.15 -4.48
N ILE A 111 4.16 -16.11 -5.24
CA ILE A 111 3.79 -15.98 -6.65
C ILE A 111 5.09 -16.05 -7.44
N SER A 112 5.21 -17.02 -8.35
CA SER A 112 6.39 -17.23 -9.21
C SER A 112 6.08 -17.02 -10.68
N GLY A 113 7.13 -16.84 -11.47
CA GLY A 113 6.98 -16.63 -12.92
C GLY A 113 6.46 -15.24 -13.30
N LEU A 114 6.49 -14.26 -12.37
CA LEU A 114 6.14 -12.89 -12.71
C LEU A 114 7.12 -12.37 -13.76
N PHE A 115 6.62 -12.09 -14.96
CA PHE A 115 7.42 -11.58 -16.05
C PHE A 115 6.78 -10.34 -16.64
N ILE A 116 7.46 -9.20 -16.49
CA ILE A 116 7.02 -7.92 -17.03
C ILE A 116 8.11 -7.41 -17.96
N GLU A 117 7.75 -7.14 -19.21
CA GLU A 117 8.62 -6.45 -20.17
C GLU A 117 7.91 -5.23 -20.75
N THR A 118 8.67 -4.20 -21.07
CA THR A 118 8.09 -3.01 -21.70
C THR A 118 7.52 -3.34 -23.07
N LYS A 119 6.22 -3.16 -23.23
CA LYS A 119 5.55 -3.30 -24.52
C LYS A 119 5.52 -1.98 -25.28
N LYS A 120 5.97 -2.01 -26.54
CA LYS A 120 5.89 -0.90 -27.50
C LYS A 120 4.62 -1.02 -28.33
N TYR A 121 3.91 0.08 -28.53
CA TYR A 121 2.78 0.16 -29.45
C TYR A 121 2.75 1.48 -30.21
N ASN A 122 2.12 1.49 -31.38
CA ASN A 122 1.96 2.71 -32.18
C ASN A 122 0.63 3.38 -31.86
N LYS A 123 0.66 4.65 -31.46
CA LYS A 123 -0.55 5.48 -31.29
C LYS A 123 -0.36 6.79 -32.03
N GLN A 124 -1.30 7.08 -32.93
CA GLN A 124 -1.32 8.30 -33.76
C GLN A 124 -0.05 8.52 -34.63
N GLY A 125 0.68 7.45 -34.97
CA GLY A 125 1.89 7.53 -35.79
C GLY A 125 3.20 7.66 -35.02
N ASP A 126 3.12 7.77 -33.69
CA ASP A 126 4.29 7.81 -32.80
C ASP A 126 4.41 6.51 -31.99
N ASN A 127 5.65 6.08 -31.75
CA ASN A 127 5.94 4.99 -30.82
C ASN A 127 5.55 5.42 -29.40
N HIS A 128 4.79 4.57 -28.73
CA HIS A 128 4.42 4.70 -27.33
C HIS A 128 4.82 3.42 -26.59
N TYR A 129 5.01 3.54 -25.28
CA TYR A 129 5.23 2.40 -24.39
C TYR A 129 4.02 2.23 -23.48
N GLU A 130 3.68 0.99 -23.08
CA GLU A 130 2.62 0.75 -22.09
C GLU A 130 2.85 1.57 -20.82
N THR A 131 1.79 2.29 -20.41
CA THR A 131 1.85 3.38 -19.44
C THR A 131 1.25 2.97 -18.10
N TYR A 132 1.65 1.82 -17.57
CA TYR A 132 1.24 1.42 -16.22
C TYR A 132 2.42 1.52 -15.25
N CYS A 133 2.10 1.80 -13.99
CA CYS A 133 3.02 1.54 -12.90
C CYS A 133 3.24 0.01 -12.84
N GLN A 134 4.48 -0.42 -12.63
CA GLN A 134 4.88 -1.81 -12.85
C GLN A 134 5.15 -2.54 -11.52
N GLY A 135 4.71 -3.80 -11.46
CA GLY A 135 4.84 -4.69 -10.32
C GLY A 135 3.75 -5.77 -10.34
N LEU A 136 3.66 -6.57 -9.29
CA LEU A 136 2.46 -7.39 -9.05
C LEU A 136 1.22 -6.48 -9.01
N PHE A 137 1.33 -5.36 -8.29
CA PHE A 137 0.37 -4.26 -8.26
C PHE A 137 0.90 -3.06 -9.05
N GLY A 138 0.01 -2.34 -9.72
CA GLY A 138 0.33 -1.06 -10.33
C GLY A 138 0.35 0.02 -9.27
N ILE A 139 -0.83 0.28 -8.70
CA ILE A 139 -1.05 1.31 -7.67
C ILE A 139 -1.87 0.71 -6.53
N ILE A 140 -1.33 0.78 -5.33
CA ILE A 140 -2.05 0.49 -4.09
C ILE A 140 -2.55 1.82 -3.52
N GLY A 141 -3.86 1.93 -3.33
CA GLY A 141 -4.55 3.11 -2.81
C GLY A 141 -4.53 3.18 -1.30
N LYS A 142 -5.09 4.25 -0.75
CA LYS A 142 -5.03 4.57 0.70
C LYS A 142 -5.61 3.47 1.60
N GLU A 143 -6.57 2.70 1.10
CA GLU A 143 -7.22 1.62 1.86
C GLU A 143 -6.70 0.23 1.43
N GLY A 144 -5.84 0.19 0.42
CA GLY A 144 -5.27 -1.04 -0.10
C GLY A 144 -4.27 -1.63 0.88
N THR A 145 -4.38 -2.93 1.09
CA THR A 145 -3.43 -3.71 1.88
C THR A 145 -2.93 -4.90 1.07
N VAL A 146 -1.61 -5.06 0.99
CA VAL A 146 -0.98 -6.26 0.44
C VAL A 146 -0.08 -6.85 1.52
N ARG A 147 -0.33 -8.11 1.87
CA ARG A 147 0.38 -8.76 2.98
C ARG A 147 0.80 -10.19 2.69
N ASN A 148 1.83 -10.63 3.41
CA ASN A 148 2.22 -12.04 3.51
C ASN A 148 2.50 -12.73 2.16
N VAL A 149 3.07 -12.01 1.19
CA VAL A 149 3.33 -12.56 -0.16
C VAL A 149 4.80 -12.44 -0.55
N THR A 150 5.32 -13.51 -1.16
CA THR A 150 6.65 -13.52 -1.77
C THR A 150 6.53 -13.52 -3.30
N VAL A 151 7.12 -12.53 -3.97
CA VAL A 151 7.09 -12.41 -5.43
C VAL A 151 8.42 -12.85 -6.03
N ASN A 152 8.38 -13.77 -7.00
CA ASN A 152 9.54 -14.29 -7.72
C ASN A 152 9.36 -14.07 -9.22
N GLY A 153 10.40 -13.59 -9.90
CA GLY A 153 10.32 -13.35 -11.33
C GLY A 153 11.37 -12.38 -11.86
N GLN A 154 11.01 -11.66 -12.91
CA GLN A 154 11.84 -10.64 -13.54
C GLN A 154 10.98 -9.50 -14.08
N ILE A 155 11.37 -8.27 -13.78
CA ILE A 155 10.74 -7.06 -14.29
C ILE A 155 11.77 -6.29 -15.11
N ASN A 156 11.51 -6.12 -16.39
CA ASN A 156 12.32 -5.36 -17.32
C ASN A 156 11.47 -4.25 -17.98
N ALA A 157 11.23 -3.19 -17.21
CA ALA A 157 10.42 -2.04 -17.56
C ALA A 157 11.30 -0.84 -17.99
N GLN A 158 12.08 -1.03 -19.06
CA GLN A 158 12.96 -0.02 -19.64
C GLN A 158 12.29 0.77 -20.77
N ALA A 159 12.80 1.97 -21.05
CA ALA A 159 12.46 2.66 -22.27
C ALA A 159 13.58 3.54 -22.81
N GLU A 160 13.59 3.72 -24.12
CA GLU A 160 14.62 4.48 -24.83
C GLU A 160 14.02 5.70 -25.54
N GLY A 161 14.77 6.79 -25.56
CA GLY A 161 14.44 8.02 -26.30
C GLY A 161 13.74 9.11 -25.45
N ASN A 162 13.32 10.20 -26.12
CA ASN A 162 12.55 11.30 -25.52
C ASN A 162 11.03 11.00 -25.50
N GLU A 163 10.63 9.75 -25.66
CA GLU A 163 9.24 9.34 -25.83
C GLU A 163 8.48 9.41 -24.48
N TYR A 164 7.20 9.79 -24.55
CA TYR A 164 6.39 10.18 -23.40
C TYR A 164 6.07 8.98 -22.50
N ILE A 165 6.74 8.90 -21.33
CA ILE A 165 6.53 7.80 -20.38
C ILE A 165 6.44 8.39 -18.99
N ASN A 166 5.23 8.60 -18.49
CA ASN A 166 5.04 9.14 -17.15
C ASN A 166 4.73 8.05 -16.11
N ALA A 167 3.98 7.01 -16.47
CA ALA A 167 3.60 5.94 -15.56
C ALA A 167 4.65 4.82 -15.42
N ALA A 168 5.24 4.35 -16.54
CA ALA A 168 6.28 3.31 -16.49
C ALA A 168 7.62 3.81 -15.91
N LYS A 169 7.60 4.97 -15.25
CA LYS A 169 8.68 5.47 -14.41
C LYS A 169 8.63 4.87 -13.01
N TYR A 170 7.47 4.38 -12.55
CA TYR A 170 7.30 3.76 -11.23
C TYR A 170 7.32 2.25 -11.35
N ILE A 171 8.35 1.62 -10.81
CA ILE A 171 8.56 0.17 -10.87
C ILE A 171 8.88 -0.35 -9.47
N GLY A 172 8.16 -1.36 -9.02
CA GLY A 172 8.56 -2.19 -7.87
C GLY A 172 8.19 -3.65 -8.04
N GLY A 173 8.81 -4.52 -7.24
CA GLY A 173 8.52 -5.95 -7.28
C GLY A 173 7.09 -6.25 -6.80
N ILE A 174 6.66 -5.56 -5.75
CA ILE A 174 5.31 -5.68 -5.19
C ILE A 174 4.37 -4.65 -5.83
N ALA A 175 4.75 -3.37 -5.83
CA ALA A 175 3.91 -2.31 -6.36
C ALA A 175 4.70 -1.27 -7.16
N GLY A 176 4.13 -0.65 -8.19
CA GLY A 176 4.74 0.52 -8.79
C GLY A 176 4.65 1.74 -7.85
N ILE A 177 3.45 2.00 -7.31
CA ILE A 177 3.19 3.04 -6.32
C ILE A 177 2.42 2.44 -5.14
N ASN A 178 2.85 2.74 -3.91
CA ASN A 178 2.13 2.38 -2.70
C ASN A 178 1.71 3.63 -1.93
N ALA A 179 0.39 3.83 -1.78
CA ALA A 179 -0.20 4.81 -0.88
C ALA A 179 -1.05 4.17 0.24
N GLY A 180 -1.02 2.83 0.34
CA GLY A 180 -1.67 2.05 1.40
C GLY A 180 -0.63 1.35 2.27
N LEU A 181 -0.88 0.08 2.57
CA LEU A 181 0.03 -0.75 3.36
C LEU A 181 0.57 -1.93 2.55
N ILE A 182 1.90 -2.10 2.61
CA ILE A 182 2.55 -3.37 2.27
C ILE A 182 3.23 -3.90 3.54
N ILE A 183 2.88 -5.12 3.96
CA ILE A 183 3.39 -5.71 5.20
C ILE A 183 3.79 -7.17 5.04
N ASN A 184 4.94 -7.57 5.59
CA ASN A 184 5.43 -8.95 5.55
C ASN A 184 5.52 -9.49 4.10
N CYS A 185 6.11 -8.69 3.21
CA CYS A 185 6.22 -9.01 1.79
C CYS A 185 7.69 -9.09 1.37
N THR A 186 7.98 -10.03 0.48
CA THR A 186 9.34 -10.26 -0.04
C THR A 186 9.36 -10.14 -1.56
N ASN A 187 10.30 -9.37 -2.09
CA ASN A 187 10.65 -9.38 -3.51
C ASN A 187 11.91 -10.21 -3.75
N ASN A 188 11.80 -11.26 -4.56
CA ASN A 188 12.92 -12.01 -5.11
C ASN A 188 13.15 -11.72 -6.60
N ALA A 189 12.32 -10.88 -7.22
CA ALA A 189 12.44 -10.59 -8.64
C ALA A 189 13.56 -9.59 -8.91
N ASP A 190 14.35 -9.84 -9.96
CA ASP A 190 15.29 -8.86 -10.50
C ASP A 190 14.53 -7.77 -11.27
N ILE A 191 14.84 -6.51 -10.98
CA ILE A 191 14.12 -5.35 -11.50
C ILE A 191 15.09 -4.44 -12.25
N THR A 192 14.80 -4.23 -13.52
CA THR A 192 15.41 -3.17 -14.32
C THR A 192 14.32 -2.23 -14.82
N GLY A 193 14.37 -0.96 -14.41
CA GLY A 193 13.35 0.04 -14.71
C GLY A 193 13.93 1.34 -15.25
N LEU A 194 13.06 2.23 -15.73
CA LEU A 194 13.49 3.52 -16.27
C LEU A 194 14.00 4.48 -15.19
N ALA A 195 13.16 4.91 -14.24
CA ALA A 195 13.45 6.08 -13.40
C ALA A 195 13.34 5.84 -11.90
N TYR A 196 12.16 5.53 -11.37
CA TYR A 196 11.90 5.32 -9.95
C TYR A 196 11.71 3.84 -9.71
N VAL A 197 12.79 3.20 -9.25
CA VAL A 197 12.87 1.73 -9.18
C VAL A 197 13.15 1.31 -7.76
N GLY A 198 12.21 0.60 -7.15
CA GLY A 198 12.37 0.00 -5.83
C GLY A 198 12.30 -1.52 -5.89
N GLY A 199 12.94 -2.23 -4.96
CA GLY A 199 12.71 -3.67 -4.82
C GLY A 199 11.27 -4.00 -4.41
N ILE A 200 10.69 -3.18 -3.52
CA ILE A 200 9.29 -3.34 -3.07
C ILE A 200 8.36 -2.39 -3.82
N THR A 201 8.64 -1.08 -3.78
CA THR A 201 7.83 -0.07 -4.48
C THR A 201 8.64 1.00 -5.21
N GLY A 202 8.22 1.39 -6.40
CA GLY A 202 8.85 2.49 -7.15
C GLY A 202 8.71 3.82 -6.42
N GLN A 203 7.50 4.11 -5.90
CA GLN A 203 7.23 5.28 -5.06
C GLN A 203 6.45 4.89 -3.80
N LEU A 204 6.83 5.45 -2.65
CA LEU A 204 6.09 5.35 -1.39
C LEU A 204 5.40 6.68 -1.06
N GLY A 205 4.09 6.61 -0.87
CA GLY A 205 3.20 7.77 -0.78
C GLY A 205 2.82 8.32 -2.15
N ALA A 206 1.73 9.06 -2.19
CA ALA A 206 1.24 9.68 -3.43
C ALA A 206 0.49 10.97 -3.16
N GLN A 207 0.43 11.82 -4.18
CA GLN A 207 -0.55 12.91 -4.24
C GLN A 207 -1.59 12.56 -5.31
N PHE A 208 -2.79 12.20 -4.86
CA PHE A 208 -3.91 11.89 -5.76
C PHE A 208 -4.66 13.15 -6.18
N LYS A 209 -5.32 13.10 -7.34
CA LYS A 209 -6.12 14.20 -7.87
C LYS A 209 -7.26 14.57 -6.90
N GLY A 210 -7.32 15.83 -6.48
CA GLY A 210 -8.38 16.32 -5.59
C GLY A 210 -8.25 15.88 -4.13
N SER A 211 -7.27 15.03 -3.82
CA SER A 211 -6.97 14.55 -2.46
C SER A 211 -5.74 15.23 -1.90
N ASN A 212 -5.68 15.29 -0.57
CA ASN A 212 -4.46 15.63 0.14
C ASN A 212 -3.39 14.56 -0.09
N ARG A 213 -2.13 14.87 0.28
CA ARG A 213 -1.03 13.91 0.29
C ARG A 213 -1.43 12.67 1.07
N VAL A 214 -1.19 11.50 0.50
CA VAL A 214 -1.47 10.21 1.12
C VAL A 214 -0.16 9.54 1.45
N SER A 215 -0.01 9.18 2.73
CA SER A 215 1.15 8.47 3.25
C SER A 215 1.04 6.98 2.93
N GLY A 216 2.11 6.39 2.39
CA GLY A 216 2.22 4.93 2.24
C GLY A 216 3.02 4.32 3.39
N ASN A 217 2.78 3.06 3.71
CA ASN A 217 3.49 2.35 4.77
C ASN A 217 4.11 1.05 4.24
N LEU A 218 5.38 0.82 4.60
CA LEU A 218 6.07 -0.45 4.41
C LEU A 218 6.51 -0.99 5.76
N ILE A 219 6.12 -2.22 6.07
CA ILE A 219 6.43 -2.85 7.36
C ILE A 219 6.93 -4.28 7.13
N ASN A 220 8.06 -4.64 7.71
CA ASN A 220 8.60 -6.00 7.61
C ASN A 220 8.73 -6.46 6.14
N VAL A 221 9.52 -5.72 5.36
CA VAL A 221 9.67 -5.96 3.92
C VAL A 221 11.10 -6.32 3.56
N THR A 222 11.27 -7.25 2.63
CA THR A 222 12.59 -7.74 2.22
C THR A 222 12.75 -7.69 0.70
N ASN A 223 13.87 -7.15 0.23
CA ASN A 223 14.28 -7.27 -1.17
C ASN A 223 15.54 -8.12 -1.30
N ASN A 224 15.44 -9.21 -2.07
CA ASN A 224 16.56 -10.07 -2.45
C ASN A 224 17.00 -9.86 -3.91
N GLY A 225 16.12 -9.30 -4.76
CA GLY A 225 16.38 -9.11 -6.19
C GLY A 225 17.27 -7.91 -6.49
N THR A 226 18.03 -7.96 -7.57
CA THR A 226 18.84 -6.84 -8.05
C THR A 226 17.94 -5.70 -8.56
N VAL A 227 18.24 -4.46 -8.18
CA VAL A 227 17.49 -3.27 -8.59
C VAL A 227 18.34 -2.35 -9.44
N THR A 228 17.91 -2.08 -10.67
CA THR A 228 18.63 -1.21 -11.61
C THR A 228 17.70 -0.15 -12.22
N ALA A 229 17.98 1.12 -11.97
CA ALA A 229 17.40 2.22 -12.75
C ALA A 229 18.29 2.50 -13.98
N THR A 230 17.70 2.90 -15.11
CA THR A 230 18.43 3.00 -16.40
C THR A 230 18.44 4.40 -17.02
N SER A 231 17.63 5.32 -16.50
CA SER A 231 17.57 6.71 -16.96
C SER A 231 18.87 7.45 -16.67
N LYS A 232 19.46 8.06 -17.70
CA LYS A 232 20.70 8.85 -17.55
C LYS A 232 20.47 10.26 -17.01
N SER A 233 19.22 10.68 -16.86
CA SER A 233 18.86 12.06 -16.48
C SER A 233 18.09 12.12 -15.16
N PHE A 234 17.38 11.06 -14.79
CA PHE A 234 16.54 10.97 -13.60
C PHE A 234 16.42 9.49 -13.21
N ALA A 235 17.32 8.99 -12.37
CA ALA A 235 17.35 7.59 -11.95
C ALA A 235 17.48 7.50 -10.43
N GLU A 236 16.38 7.19 -9.78
CA GLU A 236 16.27 7.05 -8.33
C GLU A 236 16.01 5.58 -8.05
N ALA A 237 17.05 4.87 -7.61
CA ALA A 237 17.00 3.43 -7.34
C ALA A 237 17.16 3.16 -5.85
N GLY A 238 16.21 2.43 -5.27
CA GLY A 238 16.31 1.96 -3.89
C GLY A 238 16.16 0.46 -3.80
N GLY A 239 16.89 -0.20 -2.92
CA GLY A 239 16.67 -1.62 -2.67
C GLY A 239 15.26 -1.91 -2.16
N ILE A 240 14.62 -0.97 -1.46
CA ILE A 240 13.22 -1.08 -1.02
C ILE A 240 12.31 -0.10 -1.77
N VAL A 241 12.66 1.20 -1.77
CA VAL A 241 11.87 2.28 -2.36
C VAL A 241 12.70 3.11 -3.32
N GLY A 242 12.26 3.28 -4.57
CA GLY A 242 12.90 4.21 -5.51
C GLY A 242 12.83 5.66 -5.01
N GLN A 243 11.60 6.15 -4.84
CA GLN A 243 11.30 7.50 -4.36
C GLN A 243 10.38 7.50 -3.13
N LEU A 244 10.83 8.09 -2.04
CA LEU A 244 10.03 8.34 -0.84
C LEU A 244 9.37 9.72 -0.95
N ALA A 245 8.05 9.75 -1.13
CA ALA A 245 7.29 10.99 -1.19
C ALA A 245 6.67 11.33 0.16
N TYR A 246 5.85 10.42 0.71
CA TYR A 246 5.17 10.56 2.00
C TYR A 246 4.98 9.15 2.57
N GLY A 247 5.63 8.79 3.68
CA GLY A 247 5.49 7.41 4.16
C GLY A 247 6.52 6.95 5.15
N ASP A 248 6.17 5.89 5.86
CA ASP A 248 7.05 5.26 6.83
C ASP A 248 7.53 3.90 6.33
N ILE A 249 8.80 3.63 6.56
CA ILE A 249 9.47 2.37 6.28
C ILE A 249 10.01 1.86 7.62
N THR A 250 9.44 0.76 8.11
CA THR A 250 9.88 0.14 9.36
C THR A 250 10.18 -1.34 9.12
N TYR A 251 11.26 -1.87 9.71
CA TYR A 251 11.62 -3.27 9.54
C TYR A 251 11.86 -3.61 8.07
N ALA A 252 12.90 -3.05 7.46
CA ALA A 252 13.20 -3.25 6.05
C ALA A 252 14.61 -3.80 5.82
N ALA A 253 14.74 -4.81 4.96
CA ALA A 253 15.99 -5.48 4.66
C ALA A 253 16.26 -5.51 3.16
N ASN A 254 17.40 -4.97 2.72
CA ASN A 254 17.86 -5.11 1.34
C ASN A 254 19.12 -5.97 1.24
N HIS A 255 19.00 -7.04 0.45
CA HIS A 255 20.07 -7.95 0.06
C HIS A 255 20.46 -7.83 -1.41
N GLY A 256 19.57 -7.26 -2.23
CA GLY A 256 19.81 -7.06 -3.65
C GLY A 256 20.82 -5.95 -3.94
N ASN A 257 21.61 -6.11 -4.99
CA ASN A 257 22.47 -5.03 -5.47
C ASN A 257 21.61 -3.90 -6.07
N VAL A 258 21.99 -2.64 -5.84
CA VAL A 258 21.26 -1.47 -6.31
C VAL A 258 22.16 -0.59 -7.17
N SER A 259 21.73 -0.24 -8.38
CA SER A 259 22.54 0.57 -9.29
C SER A 259 21.72 1.51 -10.18
N ALA A 260 22.39 2.56 -10.65
CA ALA A 260 21.91 3.47 -11.67
C ALA A 260 23.09 3.98 -12.51
N PRO A 261 22.89 4.30 -13.80
CA PRO A 261 23.95 4.79 -14.66
C PRO A 261 24.38 6.21 -14.30
N PHE A 262 25.63 6.51 -14.61
CA PHE A 262 26.17 7.86 -14.58
C PHE A 262 26.21 8.50 -15.98
N LYS A 263 26.12 9.84 -16.05
CA LYS A 263 26.44 10.59 -17.26
C LYS A 263 27.19 11.89 -16.93
N ASP A 264 28.45 11.93 -17.38
CA ASP A 264 29.40 13.03 -17.16
C ASP A 264 29.19 14.25 -18.11
N ASP A 265 28.46 14.08 -19.22
CA ASP A 265 28.45 15.08 -20.31
C ASP A 265 27.43 16.23 -20.16
N ASP A 266 26.60 16.26 -19.11
CA ASP A 266 25.65 17.37 -18.89
C ASP A 266 26.12 18.26 -17.73
N MET A 267 26.44 19.51 -18.03
CA MET A 267 26.83 20.56 -17.06
C MET A 267 25.77 20.77 -15.95
N TYR A 268 24.56 20.25 -16.11
CA TYR A 268 23.47 20.27 -15.12
C TYR A 268 23.22 18.92 -14.42
N SER A 269 24.08 17.91 -14.60
CA SER A 269 23.93 16.57 -13.98
C SER A 269 23.88 16.62 -12.45
N TYR A 270 24.60 17.55 -11.82
CA TYR A 270 24.55 17.76 -10.36
C TYR A 270 23.16 18.21 -9.84
N LEU A 271 22.29 18.75 -10.71
CA LEU A 271 20.91 19.14 -10.40
C LEU A 271 19.87 18.08 -10.84
N ARG A 272 20.28 17.08 -11.64
CA ARG A 272 19.38 16.11 -12.28
C ARG A 272 19.65 14.69 -11.77
N GLY A 273 19.29 14.48 -10.51
CA GLY A 273 18.39 13.39 -10.10
C GLY A 273 18.85 11.93 -10.26
N VAL A 274 20.14 11.63 -10.28
CA VAL A 274 20.58 10.23 -10.02
C VAL A 274 20.81 10.08 -8.52
N ALA A 275 20.15 9.13 -7.88
CA ALA A 275 20.35 8.82 -6.47
C ALA A 275 20.14 7.32 -6.25
N VAL A 276 21.03 6.69 -5.49
CA VAL A 276 20.97 5.25 -5.24
C VAL A 276 21.10 4.99 -3.76
N GLY A 277 20.17 4.23 -3.19
CA GLY A 277 20.20 3.83 -1.79
C GLY A 277 19.91 2.34 -1.59
N GLY A 278 20.47 1.75 -0.54
CA GLY A 278 20.12 0.36 -0.19
C GLY A 278 18.69 0.22 0.29
N ILE A 279 18.14 1.22 0.99
CA ILE A 279 16.71 1.26 1.35
C ILE A 279 15.95 2.19 0.42
N VAL A 280 16.35 3.46 0.34
CA VAL A 280 15.64 4.50 -0.41
C VAL A 280 16.56 5.18 -1.43
N GLY A 281 16.17 5.27 -2.70
CA GLY A 281 16.92 6.05 -3.68
C GLY A 281 16.95 7.53 -3.31
N LYS A 282 15.77 8.15 -3.23
CA LYS A 282 15.62 9.55 -2.86
C LYS A 282 14.36 9.84 -2.06
N ASP A 283 14.50 10.68 -1.05
CA ASP A 283 13.40 11.34 -0.35
C ASP A 283 13.13 12.72 -0.96
N ILE A 284 11.87 12.97 -1.34
CA ILE A 284 11.39 14.23 -1.91
C ILE A 284 10.39 14.96 -0.99
N SER A 285 10.18 14.46 0.22
CA SER A 285 9.23 15.04 1.16
C SER A 285 9.63 16.47 1.53
N VAL A 286 8.64 17.35 1.56
CA VAL A 286 8.77 18.72 2.08
C VAL A 286 7.68 18.91 3.13
N SER A 287 8.08 19.20 4.38
CA SER A 287 7.25 19.47 5.59
C SER A 287 6.51 18.32 6.29
N GLU A 288 6.17 17.22 5.61
CA GLU A 288 5.58 16.01 6.22
C GLU A 288 6.51 14.85 5.89
N CYS A 289 7.62 14.78 6.62
CA CYS A 289 8.70 13.86 6.30
C CYS A 289 8.36 12.45 6.77
N GLY A 290 8.60 11.48 5.89
CA GLY A 290 8.55 10.07 6.24
C GLY A 290 9.64 9.69 7.24
N LYS A 291 9.58 8.46 7.76
CA LYS A 291 10.62 7.87 8.61
C LYS A 291 11.19 6.60 7.98
N ILE A 292 12.49 6.39 8.12
CA ILE A 292 13.14 5.09 7.94
C ILE A 292 13.59 4.62 9.33
N ASP A 293 13.06 3.48 9.76
CA ASP A 293 13.35 2.91 11.07
C ASP A 293 13.64 1.43 11.01
N ARG A 294 14.61 0.94 11.79
CA ARG A 294 14.90 -0.50 11.89
C ARG A 294 15.13 -1.12 10.51
N ALA A 295 16.07 -0.57 9.76
CA ALA A 295 16.31 -0.96 8.38
C ALA A 295 17.79 -1.20 8.09
N TYR A 296 18.11 -2.13 7.20
CA TYR A 296 19.49 -2.40 6.84
C TYR A 296 19.72 -2.80 5.40
N ASN A 297 20.95 -2.57 4.94
CA ASN A 297 21.43 -2.95 3.63
C ASN A 297 22.69 -3.82 3.75
N ASP A 298 22.71 -4.96 3.07
CA ASP A 298 23.93 -5.74 2.82
C ASP A 298 24.24 -5.96 1.32
N GLY A 299 23.32 -5.54 0.43
CA GLY A 299 23.56 -5.49 -1.01
C GLY A 299 24.56 -4.41 -1.43
N GLN A 300 25.27 -4.62 -2.55
CA GLN A 300 26.20 -3.61 -3.07
C GLN A 300 25.43 -2.42 -3.66
N ILE A 301 25.92 -1.21 -3.37
CA ILE A 301 25.40 0.05 -3.90
C ILE A 301 26.37 0.63 -4.93
N GLY A 302 25.87 0.84 -6.15
CA GLY A 302 26.60 1.49 -7.22
C GLY A 302 27.64 0.62 -7.93
N THR A 303 28.24 1.18 -8.98
CA THR A 303 29.17 0.46 -9.87
C THR A 303 30.50 1.17 -10.10
N GLU A 304 30.57 2.50 -10.24
CA GLU A 304 31.86 3.25 -10.29
C GLU A 304 31.75 4.79 -10.25
N ASP A 305 30.77 5.42 -10.91
CA ASP A 305 30.82 6.88 -11.15
C ASP A 305 29.57 7.69 -10.71
N GLY A 306 28.66 7.14 -9.91
CA GLY A 306 27.40 7.81 -9.60
C GLY A 306 27.45 8.82 -8.44
N ASN A 307 26.64 9.87 -8.50
CA ASN A 307 26.49 10.84 -7.41
C ASN A 307 25.32 10.45 -6.49
N TYR A 308 25.35 10.89 -5.23
CA TYR A 308 24.26 10.68 -4.26
C TYR A 308 24.00 9.22 -3.94
N PHE A 309 25.06 8.45 -3.67
CA PHE A 309 24.97 7.03 -3.34
C PHE A 309 25.12 6.83 -1.84
N GLY A 310 24.17 6.14 -1.22
CA GLY A 310 24.14 5.85 0.21
C GLY A 310 23.84 4.40 0.50
N GLY A 311 24.47 3.81 1.52
CA GLY A 311 24.11 2.44 1.94
C GLY A 311 22.66 2.33 2.42
N ILE A 312 22.10 3.37 3.02
CA ILE A 312 20.69 3.43 3.43
C ILE A 312 19.87 4.29 2.47
N ILE A 313 20.26 5.55 2.29
CA ILE A 313 19.54 6.48 1.42
C ILE A 313 20.50 7.29 0.54
N GLY A 314 20.21 7.37 -0.75
CA GLY A 314 21.02 8.13 -1.69
C GLY A 314 20.95 9.64 -1.43
N CYS A 315 19.76 10.21 -1.49
CA CYS A 315 19.52 11.63 -1.24
C CYS A 315 18.30 11.83 -0.32
N ASN A 316 18.49 12.56 0.77
CA ASN A 316 17.50 12.78 1.80
C ASN A 316 17.26 14.28 2.03
N TYR A 317 16.00 14.71 2.00
CA TYR A 317 15.62 16.13 2.09
C TYR A 317 14.97 16.53 3.41
N ALA A 318 14.29 15.60 4.07
CA ALA A 318 13.70 15.87 5.38
C ALA A 318 13.47 14.60 6.21
N CYS A 319 13.38 13.41 5.61
CA CYS A 319 13.06 12.17 6.31
C CYS A 319 14.04 11.86 7.46
N ASP A 320 13.48 11.44 8.59
CA ASP A 320 14.19 10.99 9.78
C ASP A 320 14.66 9.54 9.60
N ILE A 321 15.90 9.27 9.98
CA ILE A 321 16.55 7.97 9.79
C ILE A 321 17.01 7.46 11.15
N THR A 322 16.44 6.36 11.65
CA THR A 322 16.76 5.85 12.98
C THR A 322 17.00 4.35 12.97
N ASN A 323 17.95 3.88 13.77
CA ASN A 323 18.19 2.45 13.96
C ASN A 323 18.45 1.74 12.63
N VAL A 324 19.50 2.16 11.92
CA VAL A 324 19.81 1.62 10.60
C VAL A 324 21.26 1.20 10.49
N TYR A 325 21.56 0.26 9.59
CA TYR A 325 22.96 -0.05 9.32
C TYR A 325 23.22 -0.50 7.89
N ASN A 326 24.43 -0.24 7.44
CA ASN A 326 24.93 -0.70 6.15
C ASN A 326 26.13 -1.61 6.34
N THR A 327 26.07 -2.81 5.76
CA THR A 327 27.22 -3.71 5.61
C THR A 327 27.61 -3.91 4.14
N GLY A 328 26.73 -3.51 3.21
CA GLY A 328 26.98 -3.59 1.78
C GLY A 328 28.05 -2.61 1.32
N LYS A 329 28.81 -3.00 0.30
CA LYS A 329 29.83 -2.12 -0.30
C LYS A 329 29.16 -0.94 -1.02
N VAL A 330 29.70 0.26 -0.85
CA VAL A 330 29.23 1.48 -1.53
C VAL A 330 30.30 1.98 -2.49
N ILE A 331 29.99 2.07 -3.78
CA ILE A 331 30.86 2.57 -4.84
C ILE A 331 30.21 3.78 -5.50
N GLY A 332 30.76 4.98 -5.28
CA GLY A 332 30.18 6.22 -5.79
C GLY A 332 31.22 7.30 -6.09
N TYR A 333 30.76 8.46 -6.53
CA TYR A 333 31.63 9.56 -6.94
C TYR A 333 31.47 10.76 -6.00
N ASN A 334 30.61 11.73 -6.29
CA ASN A 334 30.33 12.85 -5.38
C ASN A 334 29.15 12.58 -4.45
N TYR A 335 29.15 13.26 -3.30
CA TYR A 335 28.04 13.21 -2.34
C TYR A 335 27.62 11.77 -2.03
N SER A 336 28.58 10.90 -1.77
CA SER A 336 28.34 9.47 -1.53
C SER A 336 28.96 9.05 -0.20
N GLY A 337 28.29 8.16 0.53
CA GLY A 337 28.71 7.71 1.87
C GLY A 337 28.09 6.37 2.27
N GLY A 338 28.65 5.72 3.29
CA GLY A 338 28.21 4.40 3.73
C GLY A 338 26.80 4.34 4.30
N LEU A 339 26.27 5.45 4.85
CA LEU A 339 24.88 5.55 5.30
C LEU A 339 24.05 6.40 4.35
N VAL A 340 24.50 7.64 4.10
CA VAL A 340 23.74 8.63 3.35
C VAL A 340 24.63 9.31 2.31
N GLY A 341 24.14 9.44 1.08
CA GLY A 341 24.85 10.22 0.06
C GLY A 341 24.78 11.73 0.37
N TYR A 342 23.59 12.29 0.30
CA TYR A 342 23.32 13.69 0.65
C TYR A 342 22.17 13.80 1.65
N LYS A 343 22.37 14.59 2.71
CA LYS A 343 21.36 14.86 3.75
C LYS A 343 21.12 16.36 3.87
N LEU A 344 19.86 16.76 3.70
CA LEU A 344 19.38 18.10 3.99
C LEU A 344 18.33 17.98 5.08
N GLY A 345 18.48 18.69 6.20
CA GLY A 345 17.47 18.65 7.26
C GLY A 345 17.34 17.30 7.98
N GLY A 346 16.26 17.16 8.75
CA GLY A 346 15.89 15.97 9.52
C GLY A 346 16.96 15.49 10.52
N THR A 347 16.75 14.27 11.01
CA THR A 347 17.66 13.57 11.93
C THR A 347 18.26 12.32 11.30
N ILE A 348 19.42 11.91 11.80
CA ILE A 348 19.92 10.54 11.66
C ILE A 348 20.50 10.08 12.99
N GLU A 349 19.99 8.96 13.50
CA GLU A 349 20.29 8.51 14.85
C GLU A 349 20.52 7.00 14.93
N ASN A 350 21.45 6.59 15.79
CA ASN A 350 21.73 5.19 16.14
C ASN A 350 21.98 4.35 14.88
N ALA A 351 23.05 4.67 14.16
CA ALA A 351 23.35 4.01 12.90
C ALA A 351 24.83 3.69 12.75
N TYR A 352 25.13 2.63 11.99
CA TYR A 352 26.51 2.28 11.70
C TYR A 352 26.73 1.81 10.25
N ASN A 353 27.94 2.06 9.76
CA ASN A 353 28.44 1.49 8.52
C ASN A 353 29.61 0.55 8.81
N SER A 354 29.54 -0.68 8.33
CA SER A 354 30.67 -1.61 8.27
C SER A 354 31.03 -2.01 6.83
N GLY A 355 30.26 -1.55 5.84
CA GLY A 355 30.55 -1.79 4.43
C GLY A 355 31.74 -0.96 3.93
N GLU A 356 32.48 -1.52 2.98
CA GLU A 356 33.57 -0.81 2.30
C GLU A 356 32.99 0.38 1.50
N VAL A 357 33.55 1.59 1.69
CA VAL A 357 33.12 2.80 0.98
C VAL A 357 34.22 3.28 0.04
N ASN A 358 34.02 3.04 -1.25
CA ASN A 358 34.90 3.47 -2.33
C ASN A 358 34.28 4.64 -3.06
N THR A 359 34.50 5.84 -2.51
CA THR A 359 33.99 7.09 -3.08
C THR A 359 35.10 8.06 -3.42
N HIS A 360 34.91 8.89 -4.45
CA HIS A 360 35.88 9.93 -4.81
C HIS A 360 36.11 10.94 -3.67
N THR A 361 35.07 11.23 -2.89
CA THR A 361 35.14 12.16 -1.76
C THR A 361 35.66 11.49 -0.48
N GLU A 362 35.77 10.17 -0.43
CA GLU A 362 36.29 9.35 0.69
C GLU A 362 35.50 9.45 2.01
N TYR A 363 34.35 10.11 2.05
CA TYR A 363 33.52 10.21 3.26
C TYR A 363 32.83 8.87 3.55
N GLN A 364 33.02 8.35 4.77
CA GLN A 364 32.61 6.98 5.10
C GLN A 364 31.16 6.84 5.58
N LEU A 365 30.57 7.87 6.20
CA LEU A 365 29.20 7.80 6.71
C LEU A 365 28.25 8.63 5.86
N ILE A 366 28.53 9.93 5.74
CA ILE A 366 27.65 10.87 5.05
C ILE A 366 28.45 11.69 4.03
N GLY A 367 28.08 11.55 2.76
CA GLY A 367 28.77 12.20 1.64
C GLY A 367 28.67 13.72 1.66
N SER A 368 27.55 14.27 2.12
CA SER A 368 27.39 15.67 2.52
C SER A 368 26.13 15.87 3.38
N MET A 369 26.22 16.77 4.36
CA MET A 369 25.09 17.17 5.20
C MET A 369 24.94 18.69 5.36
N LYS A 370 23.68 19.12 5.49
CA LYS A 370 23.31 20.52 5.75
C LYS A 370 22.06 20.64 6.62
N ASN A 371 22.13 21.45 7.68
CA ASN A 371 21.02 21.68 8.62
C ASN A 371 20.44 20.39 9.23
N THR A 372 21.28 19.37 9.41
CA THR A 372 20.88 18.04 9.91
C THR A 372 21.33 17.88 11.35
N THR A 373 20.54 17.16 12.15
CA THR A 373 20.97 16.66 13.46
C THR A 373 21.47 15.23 13.31
N VAL A 374 22.67 14.94 13.82
CA VAL A 374 23.22 13.59 13.85
C VAL A 374 23.41 13.18 15.31
N ASN A 375 23.14 11.92 15.62
CA ASN A 375 23.33 11.37 16.95
C ASN A 375 23.79 9.91 16.87
N ASN A 376 24.79 9.51 17.66
CA ASN A 376 25.26 8.13 17.76
C ASN A 376 25.50 7.45 16.40
N LEU A 377 26.41 8.00 15.59
CA LEU A 377 26.80 7.41 14.31
C LEU A 377 28.19 6.77 14.37
N TYR A 378 28.32 5.57 13.83
CA TYR A 378 29.54 4.79 13.95
C TYR A 378 30.02 4.30 12.58
N ASN A 379 31.25 4.62 12.21
CA ASN A 379 31.95 3.91 11.15
C ASN A 379 32.82 2.81 11.76
N ILE A 380 32.62 1.58 11.31
CA ILE A 380 33.45 0.45 11.70
C ILE A 380 34.68 0.45 10.79
N GLY A 381 35.83 0.82 11.35
CA GLY A 381 37.12 0.93 10.66
C GLY A 381 37.86 2.25 10.94
N ASP A 382 39.15 2.26 10.58
CA ASP A 382 40.13 3.29 11.00
C ASP A 382 40.01 4.66 10.31
N SER A 383 39.13 4.82 9.32
CA SER A 383 39.05 6.06 8.55
C SER A 383 38.48 7.20 9.40
N THR A 384 39.17 8.34 9.41
CA THR A 384 38.76 9.53 10.17
C THR A 384 37.90 10.49 9.36
N LYS A 385 37.73 10.25 8.05
CA LYS A 385 36.96 11.11 7.15
C LYS A 385 35.51 10.62 7.09
N LEU A 386 34.73 10.98 8.08
CA LEU A 386 33.42 10.37 8.32
C LEU A 386 32.28 11.10 7.60
N VAL A 387 32.25 12.43 7.68
CA VAL A 387 31.12 13.23 7.21
C VAL A 387 31.59 14.54 6.57
N ALA A 388 31.00 14.92 5.44
CA ALA A 388 31.19 16.26 4.86
C ALA A 388 30.13 17.24 5.39
N LEU A 389 30.56 18.24 6.16
CA LEU A 389 29.66 19.23 6.75
C LEU A 389 29.69 20.54 5.93
N GLU A 390 28.58 20.89 5.28
CA GLU A 390 28.49 22.13 4.47
C GLU A 390 28.07 23.34 5.30
N ASN A 391 27.00 23.22 6.10
CA ASN A 391 26.52 24.29 6.98
C ASN A 391 25.55 23.73 8.02
N GLY A 392 25.79 24.07 9.30
CA GLY A 392 24.93 23.69 10.41
C GLY A 392 24.97 22.18 10.70
N GLY A 393 25.32 21.83 11.94
CA GLY A 393 25.40 20.45 12.40
C GLY A 393 26.47 20.30 13.48
N ASP A 394 26.21 19.45 14.46
CA ASP A 394 27.19 19.02 15.45
C ASP A 394 27.55 17.56 15.17
N ILE A 395 28.83 17.28 14.93
CA ILE A 395 29.34 15.93 14.64
C ILE A 395 30.09 15.33 15.85
N SER A 396 29.89 15.90 17.05
CA SER A 396 30.51 15.42 18.29
C SER A 396 30.14 13.98 18.65
N THR A 397 29.02 13.48 18.11
CA THR A 397 28.47 12.13 18.31
C THR A 397 28.70 11.21 17.11
N VAL A 398 29.72 11.50 16.30
CA VAL A 398 30.09 10.71 15.12
C VAL A 398 31.48 10.11 15.34
N TYR A 399 31.58 8.79 15.25
CA TYR A 399 32.75 8.04 15.72
C TYR A 399 33.31 7.11 14.64
N ALA A 400 34.63 6.98 14.60
CA ALA A 400 35.33 5.87 13.95
C ALA A 400 35.74 4.89 15.06
N VAL A 401 35.36 3.62 14.92
CA VAL A 401 35.55 2.59 15.95
C VAL A 401 35.91 1.26 15.32
N ASP A 402 36.56 0.36 16.07
CA ASP A 402 36.80 -1.02 15.63
C ASP A 402 35.54 -1.90 15.73
N THR A 403 34.65 -1.55 16.65
CA THR A 403 33.41 -2.29 16.95
C THR A 403 32.41 -1.39 17.65
N VAL A 404 31.14 -1.82 17.70
CA VAL A 404 30.02 -1.16 18.39
C VAL A 404 29.16 -2.24 19.03
N SER A 405 28.53 -1.96 20.18
CA SER A 405 27.55 -2.85 20.82
C SER A 405 26.13 -2.34 20.63
N ALA A 406 25.12 -3.20 20.82
CA ALA A 406 23.72 -2.79 20.78
C ALA A 406 23.44 -1.66 21.78
N SER A 407 24.10 -1.69 22.95
CA SER A 407 23.93 -0.68 24.00
C SER A 407 24.48 0.72 23.65
N ASP A 408 25.40 0.81 22.68
CA ASP A 408 25.88 2.10 22.16
C ASP A 408 24.88 2.73 21.18
N LEU A 409 23.97 1.93 20.62
CA LEU A 409 22.97 2.34 19.64
C LEU A 409 21.63 2.60 20.33
N SER A 410 20.82 1.56 20.53
CA SER A 410 19.49 1.65 21.13
C SER A 410 18.95 0.25 21.46
N ASP A 411 17.79 0.19 22.10
CA ASP A 411 17.04 -1.04 22.35
C ASP A 411 16.46 -1.68 21.06
N ALA A 412 16.56 -1.00 19.92
CA ALA A 412 16.18 -1.56 18.62
C ALA A 412 17.21 -2.56 18.08
N PHE A 413 18.39 -2.67 18.72
CA PHE A 413 19.45 -3.59 18.34
C PHE A 413 19.63 -4.71 19.37
N THR A 414 20.10 -5.85 18.89
CA THR A 414 20.57 -6.97 19.71
C THR A 414 22.01 -7.32 19.31
N ASP A 415 22.84 -7.67 20.30
CA ASP A 415 24.19 -8.12 20.02
C ASP A 415 24.17 -9.47 19.28
N SER A 416 25.03 -9.60 18.27
CA SER A 416 25.28 -10.85 17.55
C SER A 416 26.74 -11.28 17.69
N ASP A 417 27.13 -12.40 17.07
CA ASP A 417 28.52 -12.88 17.09
C ASP A 417 29.52 -11.90 16.44
N ASN A 418 29.05 -10.96 15.59
CA ASN A 418 29.90 -10.01 14.85
C ASN A 418 29.62 -8.54 15.22
N LEU A 419 28.50 -8.00 14.73
CA LEU A 419 28.05 -6.62 14.94
C LEU A 419 26.58 -6.62 15.34
N PRO A 420 26.09 -5.59 16.05
CA PRO A 420 24.70 -5.52 16.47
C PRO A 420 23.75 -5.56 15.27
N VAL A 421 22.68 -6.34 15.37
CA VAL A 421 21.64 -6.44 14.32
C VAL A 421 20.33 -5.88 14.83
N ILE A 422 19.43 -5.49 13.93
CA ILE A 422 18.06 -5.08 14.31
C ILE A 422 17.38 -6.24 15.04
N ASP A 423 16.70 -5.92 16.14
CA ASP A 423 15.81 -6.86 16.81
C ASP A 423 14.48 -6.98 16.06
N TRP A 424 14.28 -8.10 15.39
CA TRP A 424 13.05 -8.39 14.63
C TRP A 424 11.95 -9.04 15.49
N SER A 425 12.18 -9.29 16.77
CA SER A 425 11.21 -10.00 17.64
C SER A 425 9.86 -9.28 17.77
N ASN A 426 9.85 -7.95 17.59
CA ASN A 426 8.67 -7.10 17.63
C ASN A 426 8.23 -6.62 16.23
N ALA A 427 8.76 -7.21 15.15
CA ALA A 427 8.35 -6.87 13.80
C ALA A 427 6.90 -7.34 13.56
N PRO A 428 5.99 -6.46 13.08
CA PRO A 428 4.65 -6.88 12.72
C PRO A 428 4.68 -7.99 11.66
N THR A 429 3.99 -9.10 11.95
CA THR A 429 4.02 -10.30 11.11
C THR A 429 3.03 -10.26 9.95
N GLY A 430 2.13 -9.27 9.92
CA GLY A 430 1.03 -9.24 8.94
C GLY A 430 -0.04 -10.32 9.17
N GLU A 431 0.05 -11.08 10.25
CA GLU A 431 -1.02 -11.98 10.68
C GLU A 431 -2.21 -11.19 11.19
N ASP A 432 -3.42 -11.74 11.01
CA ASP A 432 -4.59 -11.22 11.70
C ASP A 432 -4.41 -11.40 13.19
N GLU A 433 -3.97 -10.33 13.80
CA GLU A 433 -3.79 -10.20 15.21
C GLU A 433 -5.12 -10.57 15.90
N THR A 434 -5.19 -11.60 16.75
CA THR A 434 -6.44 -11.97 17.46
C THR A 434 -6.94 -10.87 18.40
N PHE A 435 -8.01 -10.16 18.03
CA PHE A 435 -8.58 -9.05 18.81
C PHE A 435 -9.86 -9.47 19.54
N ASP A 436 -10.02 -8.96 20.76
CA ASP A 436 -11.26 -9.08 21.53
C ASP A 436 -12.01 -7.74 21.55
N ILE A 437 -13.32 -7.81 21.76
CA ILE A 437 -14.14 -6.62 22.02
C ILE A 437 -13.89 -6.15 23.46
N GLU A 438 -13.19 -5.02 23.60
CA GLU A 438 -13.00 -4.38 24.90
C GLU A 438 -14.33 -3.81 25.41
N SER A 439 -14.97 -2.98 24.59
CA SER A 439 -16.21 -2.31 24.97
C SER A 439 -17.12 -2.08 23.77
N ILE A 440 -18.42 -1.93 24.02
CA ILE A 440 -19.37 -1.49 23.01
C ILE A 440 -20.19 -0.38 23.66
N ASN A 441 -20.25 0.78 23.01
CA ASN A 441 -21.04 1.93 23.44
C ASN A 441 -22.11 2.26 22.40
N ILE A 442 -23.25 2.80 22.84
CA ILE A 442 -24.37 3.17 21.97
C ILE A 442 -24.80 4.59 22.31
N GLU A 443 -24.65 5.49 21.35
CA GLU A 443 -25.05 6.89 21.51
C GLU A 443 -25.70 7.39 20.22
N ASN A 444 -26.86 8.04 20.32
CA ASN A 444 -27.52 8.73 19.20
C ASN A 444 -27.72 7.87 17.91
N GLY A 445 -28.04 6.58 18.05
CA GLY A 445 -28.28 5.70 16.90
C GLY A 445 -27.01 5.15 16.23
N LYS A 446 -25.87 5.25 16.91
CA LYS A 446 -24.56 4.77 16.48
C LYS A 446 -24.02 3.79 17.51
N ILE A 447 -23.48 2.65 17.05
CA ILE A 447 -22.78 1.69 17.90
C ILE A 447 -21.29 1.88 17.69
N THR A 448 -20.53 2.09 18.76
CA THR A 448 -19.07 2.12 18.73
C THR A 448 -18.54 0.87 19.42
N VAL A 449 -17.87 0.01 18.67
CA VAL A 449 -17.14 -1.17 19.15
C VAL A 449 -15.68 -0.78 19.35
N LEU A 450 -15.18 -0.87 20.58
CA LEU A 450 -13.77 -0.65 20.88
C LEU A 450 -13.08 -2.00 21.02
N LEU A 451 -12.02 -2.21 20.25
CA LEU A 451 -11.19 -3.40 20.31
C LEU A 451 -10.11 -3.25 21.38
N ASN A 452 -9.72 -4.37 22.00
CA ASN A 452 -8.72 -4.41 23.07
C ASN A 452 -7.28 -4.10 22.62
N LYS A 453 -7.09 -3.87 21.32
CA LYS A 453 -5.79 -3.58 20.71
C LYS A 453 -5.93 -2.76 19.43
N LYS A 454 -4.80 -2.25 18.98
CA LYS A 454 -4.65 -1.54 17.71
C LYS A 454 -4.53 -2.55 16.58
N LEU A 455 -5.43 -2.46 15.60
CA LEU A 455 -5.26 -3.15 14.33
C LEU A 455 -4.37 -2.33 13.42
N VAL A 456 -3.27 -2.92 12.97
CA VAL A 456 -2.36 -2.34 11.99
C VAL A 456 -2.49 -3.15 10.71
N GLY A 457 -3.01 -2.54 9.65
CA GLY A 457 -3.09 -3.21 8.36
C GLY A 457 -4.27 -4.14 8.14
N THR A 458 -5.28 -4.10 9.00
CA THR A 458 -6.55 -4.79 8.78
C THR A 458 -7.66 -3.74 8.75
N ASN A 459 -8.22 -3.52 7.56
CA ASN A 459 -9.49 -2.80 7.45
C ASN A 459 -10.61 -3.80 7.72
N LEU A 460 -11.29 -3.63 8.86
CA LEU A 460 -12.40 -4.50 9.18
C LEU A 460 -13.63 -4.12 8.35
N THR A 461 -14.27 -5.12 7.79
CA THR A 461 -15.47 -5.03 6.96
C THR A 461 -16.67 -5.55 7.74
N LEU A 462 -17.89 -5.36 7.22
CA LEU A 462 -19.10 -5.94 7.81
C LEU A 462 -19.06 -7.48 7.90
N ASN A 463 -18.25 -8.15 7.09
CA ASN A 463 -18.12 -9.61 7.14
C ASN A 463 -17.35 -10.10 8.38
N ASP A 464 -16.55 -9.21 8.98
CA ASP A 464 -15.80 -9.51 10.21
C ASP A 464 -16.69 -9.41 11.46
N PHE A 465 -17.94 -8.94 11.30
CA PHE A 465 -18.93 -8.82 12.35
C PHE A 465 -20.18 -9.63 12.04
N GLU A 466 -20.59 -10.47 12.96
CA GLU A 466 -21.96 -11.01 12.94
C GLU A 466 -22.85 -10.09 13.79
N ILE A 467 -23.63 -9.24 13.12
CA ILE A 467 -24.52 -8.26 13.77
C ILE A 467 -25.97 -8.73 13.60
N LYS A 468 -26.63 -9.04 14.71
CA LYS A 468 -28.03 -9.46 14.72
C LYS A 468 -28.85 -8.61 15.67
N SER A 469 -30.03 -8.20 15.21
CA SER A 469 -31.05 -7.55 16.03
C SER A 469 -32.14 -8.56 16.40
N PHE A 470 -32.62 -8.52 17.64
CA PHE A 470 -33.68 -9.40 18.12
C PHE A 470 -34.85 -8.60 18.69
N VAL A 471 -36.07 -9.04 18.39
CA VAL A 471 -37.34 -8.62 19.04
C VAL A 471 -37.97 -9.88 19.61
N ASP A 472 -38.28 -9.91 20.91
CA ASP A 472 -38.90 -11.07 21.57
C ASP A 472 -38.20 -12.40 21.19
N ASP A 473 -36.87 -12.41 21.27
CA ASP A 473 -35.98 -13.53 20.91
C ASP A 473 -36.00 -13.98 19.43
N LYS A 474 -36.67 -13.23 18.54
CA LYS A 474 -36.66 -13.48 17.09
C LYS A 474 -35.72 -12.53 16.38
N ALA A 475 -34.86 -13.08 15.52
CA ALA A 475 -33.95 -12.31 14.70
C ALA A 475 -34.72 -11.44 13.69
N VAL A 476 -34.32 -10.18 13.57
CA VAL A 476 -34.85 -9.19 12.62
C VAL A 476 -33.69 -8.58 11.85
N GLU A 477 -33.88 -8.37 10.55
CA GLU A 477 -32.89 -7.79 9.65
C GLU A 477 -32.64 -6.31 9.98
N LEU A 478 -31.36 -5.89 9.94
CA LEU A 478 -30.93 -4.49 10.02
C LEU A 478 -30.77 -3.92 8.61
N LYS A 479 -31.25 -2.70 8.38
CA LYS A 479 -31.14 -2.02 7.08
C LYS A 479 -30.06 -0.93 7.12
N ASN A 480 -29.42 -0.69 5.97
CA ASN A 480 -28.39 0.32 5.74
C ASN A 480 -27.25 0.28 6.77
N VAL A 481 -26.78 -0.93 7.09
CA VAL A 481 -25.63 -1.08 8.00
C VAL A 481 -24.38 -0.55 7.31
N GLN A 482 -23.69 0.39 7.94
CA GLN A 482 -22.39 0.90 7.50
C GLN A 482 -21.39 0.79 8.64
N LEU A 483 -20.13 0.70 8.27
CA LEU A 483 -19.01 0.63 9.19
C LEU A 483 -18.05 1.77 8.86
N SER A 484 -17.59 2.48 9.89
CA SER A 484 -16.44 3.38 9.82
C SER A 484 -15.43 3.04 10.92
N GLN A 485 -14.17 2.90 10.54
CA GLN A 485 -13.08 2.54 11.44
C GLN A 485 -12.29 3.79 11.83
N TYR A 486 -11.93 3.87 13.11
CA TYR A 486 -11.10 4.92 13.67
C TYR A 486 -9.97 4.28 14.46
N ILE A 487 -8.73 4.64 14.15
CA ILE A 487 -7.55 4.10 14.82
C ILE A 487 -6.97 5.20 15.70
N SER A 488 -6.88 4.93 17.00
CA SER A 488 -6.13 5.74 17.97
C SER A 488 -4.74 5.15 18.21
N ASP A 489 -3.91 5.82 19.00
CA ASP A 489 -2.52 5.40 19.23
C ASP A 489 -2.39 3.99 19.81
N GLU A 490 -3.36 3.56 20.64
CA GLU A 490 -3.34 2.25 21.33
C GLU A 490 -4.50 1.31 20.95
N LYS A 491 -5.59 1.81 20.36
CA LYS A 491 -6.84 1.04 20.16
C LYS A 491 -7.53 1.36 18.84
N THR A 492 -8.29 0.39 18.33
CA THR A 492 -9.19 0.56 17.18
C THR A 492 -10.64 0.66 17.64
N ALA A 493 -11.32 1.74 17.24
CA ALA A 493 -12.75 1.94 17.42
C ALA A 493 -13.48 1.77 16.08
N ILE A 494 -14.62 1.11 16.13
CA ILE A 494 -15.40 0.74 14.94
C ILE A 494 -16.82 1.20 15.15
N ASP A 495 -17.21 2.15 14.33
CA ASP A 495 -18.52 2.74 14.36
C ASP A 495 -19.40 2.02 13.36
N ILE A 496 -20.41 1.35 13.88
CA ILE A 496 -21.46 0.69 13.12
C ILE A 496 -22.69 1.60 13.17
N THR A 497 -23.11 2.08 12.01
CA THR A 497 -24.36 2.83 11.85
C THR A 497 -25.37 1.98 11.09
N PHE A 498 -26.65 2.19 11.34
CA PHE A 498 -27.76 1.48 10.68
C PHE A 498 -29.01 2.36 10.76
N ASP A 499 -30.01 2.06 9.92
CA ASP A 499 -31.30 2.74 10.01
C ASP A 499 -31.92 2.53 11.40
N LYS A 500 -32.48 3.61 11.97
CA LYS A 500 -33.06 3.61 13.32
C LYS A 500 -34.03 2.44 13.51
N VAL A 501 -33.92 1.76 14.65
CA VAL A 501 -34.69 0.53 14.94
C VAL A 501 -35.73 0.81 16.04
N ASN A 502 -37.02 0.67 15.71
CA ASN A 502 -38.16 1.18 16.49
C ASN A 502 -38.76 0.23 17.56
N ALA A 503 -37.98 -0.56 18.30
CA ALA A 503 -38.53 -1.38 19.40
C ALA A 503 -37.52 -1.66 20.53
N GLU A 504 -37.99 -2.13 21.70
CA GLU A 504 -37.15 -2.79 22.71
C GLU A 504 -36.47 -4.00 22.05
N LYS A 505 -35.19 -3.87 21.75
CA LYS A 505 -34.43 -4.88 21.03
C LYS A 505 -33.14 -5.20 21.74
N THR A 506 -32.72 -6.45 21.55
CA THR A 506 -31.36 -6.88 21.90
C THR A 506 -30.52 -6.84 20.65
N LEU A 507 -29.35 -6.19 20.71
CA LEU A 507 -28.31 -6.29 19.71
C LEU A 507 -27.29 -7.32 20.17
N LYS A 508 -26.96 -8.25 19.27
CA LYS A 508 -25.83 -9.16 19.43
C LYS A 508 -24.80 -8.83 18.38
N ILE A 509 -23.58 -8.59 18.84
CA ILE A 509 -22.43 -8.36 17.97
C ILE A 509 -21.41 -9.43 18.33
N SER A 510 -21.02 -10.22 17.33
CA SER A 510 -19.96 -11.19 17.46
C SER A 510 -18.81 -10.83 16.52
N VAL A 511 -17.60 -10.93 17.05
CA VAL A 511 -16.36 -10.70 16.32
C VAL A 511 -15.47 -11.90 16.57
N ASN A 512 -15.06 -12.60 15.51
CA ASN A 512 -14.24 -13.83 15.62
C ASN A 512 -14.79 -14.86 16.64
N GLY A 513 -16.12 -14.96 16.76
CA GLY A 513 -16.79 -15.88 17.69
C GLY A 513 -16.96 -15.35 19.12
N ILE A 514 -16.50 -14.14 19.43
CA ILE A 514 -16.70 -13.47 20.71
C ILE A 514 -17.99 -12.65 20.64
N GLU A 515 -19.07 -13.19 21.22
CA GLU A 515 -20.38 -12.54 21.25
C GLU A 515 -20.50 -11.60 22.46
N LYS A 516 -21.00 -10.38 22.22
CA LYS A 516 -21.44 -9.46 23.26
C LYS A 516 -22.89 -9.06 23.01
N GLN A 517 -23.72 -9.27 24.03
CA GLN A 517 -25.15 -8.95 24.02
C GLN A 517 -25.38 -7.58 24.67
N ILE A 518 -26.17 -6.74 24.02
CA ILE A 518 -26.57 -5.43 24.52
C ILE A 518 -28.08 -5.33 24.45
N VAL A 519 -28.71 -5.05 25.59
CA VAL A 519 -30.13 -4.73 25.66
C VAL A 519 -30.25 -3.22 25.45
N THR A 520 -30.97 -2.80 24.41
CA THR A 520 -31.21 -1.38 24.16
C THR A 520 -32.59 -0.98 24.64
N ASP A 521 -32.64 -0.21 25.73
CA ASP A 521 -33.83 0.53 26.14
C ASP A 521 -33.90 1.79 25.26
N THR A 522 -34.58 1.72 24.11
CA THR A 522 -34.82 2.94 23.34
C THR A 522 -35.85 3.80 24.05
N SER A 523 -35.35 4.79 24.78
CA SER A 523 -36.14 5.84 25.40
C SER A 523 -36.97 6.61 24.35
N ASN A 524 -38.30 6.55 24.51
CA ASN A 524 -39.28 7.62 24.31
C ASN A 524 -39.62 8.16 22.91
N TYR A 525 -39.43 7.44 21.80
CA TYR A 525 -39.95 7.89 20.50
C TYR A 525 -40.84 6.84 19.82
N TRP A 526 -42.16 7.08 19.81
CA TRP A 526 -43.15 6.30 19.07
C TRP A 526 -43.10 6.70 17.59
N ILE A 527 -42.50 5.88 16.71
CA ILE A 527 -42.35 6.25 15.29
C ILE A 527 -42.98 5.29 14.28
N ASP A 528 -43.61 4.18 14.71
CA ASP A 528 -44.21 3.23 13.74
C ASP A 528 -45.52 2.54 14.16
N TYR A 529 -46.12 2.92 15.29
CA TYR A 529 -47.45 2.41 15.69
C TYR A 529 -48.51 3.49 15.49
N ARG A 530 -48.56 4.13 14.33
CA ARG A 530 -49.44 5.27 14.08
C ARG A 530 -50.28 4.98 12.85
N THR A 531 -51.60 4.97 13.01
CA THR A 531 -52.51 5.03 11.87
C THR A 531 -52.39 6.39 11.16
N GLU A 532 -52.71 6.45 9.87
CA GLU A 532 -52.68 7.69 9.10
C GLU A 532 -53.91 8.57 9.37
N GLU A 533 -55.02 7.97 9.80
CA GLU A 533 -56.30 8.65 10.06
C GLU A 533 -56.95 8.11 11.34
N PHE A 534 -57.76 8.94 12.01
CA PHE A 534 -58.61 8.51 13.12
C PHE A 534 -59.92 7.89 12.58
N ASP A 535 -60.42 6.83 13.21
CA ASP A 535 -61.69 6.19 12.85
C ASP A 535 -62.91 7.12 13.01
N GLY A 536 -62.77 8.25 13.72
CA GLY A 536 -63.78 9.30 13.77
C GLY A 536 -63.35 10.56 14.54
N GLY A 537 -64.07 11.66 14.31
CA GLY A 537 -63.78 12.99 14.86
C GLY A 537 -62.69 13.74 14.09
N ASN A 538 -62.74 15.07 14.06
CA ASN A 538 -61.81 15.91 13.28
C ASN A 538 -60.86 16.75 14.14
N GLY A 539 -60.97 16.66 15.47
CA GLY A 539 -60.10 17.37 16.41
C GLY A 539 -60.60 18.76 16.83
N ASP A 540 -61.75 19.20 16.32
CA ASP A 540 -62.39 20.45 16.74
C ASP A 540 -63.08 20.29 18.10
N LYS A 541 -63.29 21.43 18.78
CA LYS A 541 -63.95 21.46 20.11
C LYS A 541 -65.33 20.80 20.12
N ASP A 542 -66.05 20.89 19.00
CA ASP A 542 -67.40 20.35 18.85
C ASP A 542 -67.41 18.95 18.19
N ASP A 543 -66.25 18.44 17.75
CA ASP A 543 -66.05 17.11 17.12
C ASP A 543 -64.65 16.51 17.41
N PRO A 544 -64.37 16.12 18.68
CA PRO A 544 -63.04 15.67 19.10
C PRO A 544 -62.66 14.31 18.51
N TYR A 545 -61.36 14.06 18.30
CA TYR A 545 -60.85 12.76 17.86
C TYR A 545 -61.33 11.62 18.76
N ILE A 546 -61.84 10.56 18.14
CA ILE A 546 -62.23 9.32 18.81
C ILE A 546 -61.03 8.38 18.78
N ILE A 547 -60.54 7.99 19.96
CA ILE A 547 -59.36 7.12 20.11
C ILE A 547 -59.84 5.72 20.52
N ALA A 548 -59.84 4.80 19.58
CA ALA A 548 -60.30 3.41 19.70
C ALA A 548 -59.16 2.41 19.96
N ASN A 549 -57.92 2.72 19.58
CA ASN A 549 -56.79 1.81 19.77
C ASN A 549 -55.46 2.54 20.08
N ALA A 550 -54.41 1.75 20.37
CA ALA A 550 -53.09 2.28 20.70
C ALA A 550 -52.43 3.02 19.51
N GLU A 551 -52.79 2.66 18.27
CA GLU A 551 -52.24 3.28 17.06
C GLU A 551 -52.79 4.70 16.84
N GLU A 552 -54.06 4.91 17.13
CA GLU A 552 -54.70 6.24 17.11
C GLU A 552 -54.22 7.14 18.25
N LEU A 553 -53.89 6.56 19.41
CA LEU A 553 -53.30 7.32 20.51
C LEU A 553 -51.92 7.85 20.14
N ALA A 554 -51.11 7.05 19.43
CA ALA A 554 -49.86 7.50 18.86
C ALA A 554 -50.08 8.57 17.78
N LEU A 555 -51.14 8.45 16.95
CA LEU A 555 -51.50 9.48 15.97
C LEU A 555 -51.71 10.84 16.65
N LEU A 556 -52.55 10.88 17.69
CA LEU A 556 -52.83 12.08 18.48
C LEU A 556 -51.57 12.70 19.09
N SER A 557 -50.64 11.87 19.58
CA SER A 557 -49.39 12.35 20.16
C SER A 557 -48.50 13.09 19.14
N TYR A 558 -48.52 12.74 17.83
CA TYR A 558 -47.85 13.62 16.84
C TYR A 558 -48.52 14.96 16.89
N GLU A 559 -49.84 14.97 16.71
CA GLU A 559 -50.48 16.10 16.06
C GLU A 559 -50.41 17.29 17.01
N VAL A 560 -50.48 16.97 18.31
CA VAL A 560 -50.14 17.85 19.42
C VAL A 560 -48.68 18.33 19.35
N GLU A 561 -47.70 17.44 19.22
CA GLU A 561 -46.28 17.84 19.12
C GLU A 561 -45.97 18.69 17.87
N ARG A 562 -46.52 18.32 16.71
CA ARG A 562 -46.38 19.03 15.43
C ARG A 562 -47.01 20.42 15.51
N ALA A 563 -48.17 20.54 16.16
CA ALA A 563 -48.82 21.83 16.40
C ALA A 563 -48.03 22.70 17.39
N MET A 564 -47.41 22.11 18.41
CA MET A 564 -46.52 22.82 19.34
C MET A 564 -45.25 23.36 18.64
N ILE A 565 -44.66 22.59 17.71
CA ILE A 565 -43.50 22.99 16.90
C ILE A 565 -43.86 24.11 15.90
N CYS A 566 -45.07 24.08 15.34
CA CYS A 566 -45.57 25.11 14.42
C CYS A 566 -45.91 26.42 15.14
N GLN A 567 -46.28 26.39 16.43
CA GLN A 567 -46.47 27.61 17.24
C GLN A 567 -45.14 28.23 17.71
N THR A 568 -44.08 27.45 17.86
CA THR A 568 -42.75 27.99 18.21
C THR A 568 -42.04 28.66 17.04
N SER A 569 -42.43 28.36 15.79
CA SER A 569 -41.89 28.97 14.56
C SER A 569 -42.61 30.25 14.11
N ILE A 570 -43.62 30.72 14.85
CA ILE A 570 -44.27 32.03 14.66
C ILE A 570 -43.79 33.06 15.70
N LEU A 571 -42.90 32.67 16.63
CA LEU A 571 -42.34 33.56 17.66
C LEU A 571 -40.79 33.59 17.72
N SER A 572 -40.11 33.20 16.63
CA SER A 572 -38.65 33.41 16.47
C SER A 572 -38.35 34.38 15.34
#